data_AF-A0A377Z5D7-F1
#
_entry.id   AF-A0A377Z5D7-F1
#
_cell.length_a   1.000
_cell.length_b   1.000
_cell.length_c   1.000
_cell.angle_alpha   90.00
_cell.angle_beta   90.00
_cell.angle_gamma   90.00
#
_symmetry.space_group_name_H-M   'P 1'
#
loop_
_entity.id
_entity.type
_entity.pdbx_description
1 polymer ?
#
loop_
_entity_poly.entity_id
_entity_poly.type
_entity_poly.pdbx_seq_one_letter_code
_entity_poly.pdbx_strand_id
1 'polypeptide(L)'
;MPEKLRRRPHDFRTTTAGGGEQRLLRPLDVQFALMVAQNDPPAVKLAAALLSRDAGEGHVCLPLSRLSGDEALSGKAGEIRDRLLAEAGAPEDWPALLLASSAVSCGDAPAPMILCGDRLYLNPDVAQRADRRPLLQ
;
A
#
# COMPACT_ATOMS: atom_id res chain seq x y z
N MET A 1 -15.23 -29.68 19.70
CA MET A 1 -15.65 -29.00 18.45
C MET A 1 -15.35 -27.51 18.60
N PRO A 2 -14.14 -27.01 18.30
CA PRO A 2 -13.87 -25.59 18.48
C PRO A 2 -14.39 -24.79 17.28
N GLU A 3 -15.41 -23.98 17.60
CA GLU A 3 -15.64 -22.61 17.17
C GLU A 3 -14.84 -22.13 15.94
N LYS A 4 -15.56 -22.01 14.82
CA LYS A 4 -15.07 -21.37 13.60
C LYS A 4 -14.75 -19.91 13.89
N LEU A 5 -13.46 -19.64 14.06
CA LEU A 5 -12.84 -18.32 14.04
C LEU A 5 -13.19 -17.64 12.71
N ARG A 6 -14.29 -16.87 12.73
CA ARG A 6 -14.68 -15.95 11.67
C ARG A 6 -13.58 -14.89 11.56
N ARG A 7 -12.60 -15.12 10.68
CA ARG A 7 -11.62 -14.11 10.30
C ARG A 7 -12.37 -12.91 9.74
N ARG A 8 -12.26 -11.77 10.43
CA ARG A 8 -12.73 -10.49 9.90
C ARG A 8 -11.76 -10.02 8.81
N PRO A 9 -12.23 -9.52 7.66
CA PRO A 9 -11.35 -9.11 6.55
C PRO A 9 -10.67 -7.74 6.73
N HIS A 10 -10.41 -7.28 7.97
CA HIS A 10 -9.78 -5.98 8.20
C HIS A 10 -9.08 -5.90 9.56
N ASP A 11 -8.03 -6.71 9.77
CA ASP A 11 -7.13 -6.53 10.92
C ASP A 11 -5.84 -5.85 10.47
N PHE A 12 -5.98 -4.59 10.09
CA PHE A 12 -4.88 -3.63 9.93
C PHE A 12 -4.58 -2.96 11.29
N ARG A 13 -4.65 -3.71 12.40
CA ARG A 13 -4.61 -3.11 13.75
C ARG A 13 -3.19 -2.78 14.16
N THR A 14 -2.99 -1.49 14.37
CA THR A 14 -1.88 -0.87 15.10
C THR A 14 -1.86 -1.36 16.56
N THR A 15 -0.85 -2.14 16.95
CA THR A 15 -0.54 -2.40 18.37
C THR A 15 0.54 -1.42 18.85
N THR A 16 0.16 -0.38 19.59
CA THR A 16 1.12 0.39 20.39
C THR A 16 1.22 -0.22 21.78
N ALA A 17 2.40 -0.72 22.13
CA ALA A 17 3.15 -0.42 23.36
C ALA A 17 3.96 -1.64 23.84
N GLY A 18 5.28 -1.44 23.94
CA GLY A 18 6.15 -2.23 24.81
C GLY A 18 6.69 -3.54 24.25
N GLY A 19 7.94 -3.50 23.77
CA GLY A 19 8.80 -4.69 23.67
C GLY A 19 8.90 -5.32 22.29
N GLY A 20 9.99 -5.03 21.57
CA GLY A 20 10.59 -5.96 20.59
C GLY A 20 9.69 -6.51 19.48
N GLU A 21 8.60 -5.85 19.13
CA GLU A 21 7.74 -6.31 18.04
C GLU A 21 8.30 -5.79 16.73
N GLN A 22 8.62 -6.72 15.83
CA GLN A 22 9.18 -6.46 14.52
C GLN A 22 8.20 -5.62 13.68
N ARG A 23 8.14 -4.29 13.90
CA ARG A 23 7.29 -3.39 13.13
C ARG A 23 7.83 -3.35 11.69
N LEU A 24 7.11 -4.08 10.84
CA LEU A 24 7.48 -4.42 9.48
C LEU A 24 7.27 -3.22 8.53
N LEU A 25 6.21 -2.44 8.78
CA LEU A 25 5.93 -1.14 8.17
C LEU A 25 5.84 -0.08 9.25
N ARG A 26 6.25 1.17 8.98
CA ARG A 26 6.03 2.25 9.93
C ARG A 26 4.52 2.50 10.04
N PRO A 27 4.01 2.96 11.20
CA PRO A 27 2.60 3.34 11.34
C PRO A 27 2.15 4.37 10.31
N LEU A 28 3.09 5.18 9.81
CA LEU A 28 2.86 6.15 8.73
C LEU A 28 2.56 5.46 7.39
N ASP A 29 3.32 4.42 7.03
CA ASP A 29 3.15 3.71 5.74
C ASP A 29 1.78 3.01 5.69
N VAL A 30 1.37 2.46 6.83
CA VAL A 30 0.05 1.85 7.04
C VAL A 30 -1.07 2.88 6.93
N GLN A 31 -0.95 4.02 7.62
CA GLN A 31 -1.96 5.08 7.56
C GLN A 31 -2.07 5.69 6.17
N PHE A 32 -0.94 5.89 5.49
CA PHE A 32 -0.91 6.37 4.12
C PHE A 32 -1.70 5.44 3.21
N ALA A 33 -1.42 4.13 3.23
CA ALA A 33 -2.14 3.15 2.44
C ALA A 33 -3.66 3.14 2.72
N LEU A 34 -4.03 3.19 4.00
CA LEU A 34 -5.43 3.25 4.40
C LEU A 34 -6.10 4.56 4.01
N MET A 35 -5.38 5.67 3.94
CA MET A 35 -5.91 6.97 3.55
C MET A 35 -6.12 7.06 2.04
N VAL A 36 -5.12 6.66 1.24
CA VAL A 36 -5.17 6.84 -0.22
C VAL A 36 -5.98 5.76 -0.93
N ALA A 37 -6.04 4.55 -0.35
CA ALA A 37 -6.63 3.38 -0.99
C ALA A 37 -7.72 2.75 -0.11
N GLN A 38 -8.41 3.52 0.74
CA GLN A 38 -9.34 2.98 1.75
C GLN A 38 -10.41 2.05 1.16
N ASN A 39 -10.99 2.46 0.02
CA ASN A 39 -12.10 1.80 -0.67
C ASN A 39 -11.61 0.90 -1.82
N ASP A 40 -10.30 0.88 -2.04
CA ASP A 40 -9.68 0.17 -3.13
C ASP A 40 -9.33 -1.27 -2.76
N PRO A 41 -9.05 -2.11 -3.77
CA PRO A 41 -8.61 -3.47 -3.55
C PRO A 41 -7.39 -3.53 -2.61
N PRO A 42 -7.27 -4.62 -1.83
CA PRO A 42 -6.12 -4.83 -0.95
C PRO A 42 -4.77 -4.78 -1.68
N ALA A 43 -4.74 -5.10 -2.97
CA ALA A 43 -3.54 -4.96 -3.80
C ALA A 43 -3.09 -3.49 -3.96
N VAL A 44 -4.02 -2.54 -4.10
CA VAL A 44 -3.72 -1.10 -4.17
C VAL A 44 -3.20 -0.60 -2.83
N LYS A 45 -3.81 -1.05 -1.72
CA LYS A 45 -3.35 -0.75 -0.35
C LYS A 45 -1.93 -1.27 -0.11
N LEU A 46 -1.63 -2.48 -0.58
CA LEU A 46 -0.29 -3.06 -0.53
C LEU A 46 0.71 -2.21 -1.31
N ALA A 47 0.39 -1.84 -2.54
CA ALA A 47 1.25 -0.99 -3.36
C ALA A 47 1.54 0.37 -2.69
N ALA A 48 0.50 1.00 -2.14
CA ALA A 48 0.64 2.26 -1.39
C ALA A 48 1.53 2.11 -0.13
N ALA A 49 1.37 1.03 0.63
CA ALA A 49 2.16 0.78 1.84
C ALA A 49 3.64 0.55 1.52
N LEU A 50 3.92 -0.25 0.48
CA LEU A 50 5.29 -0.51 0.02
C LEU A 50 5.93 0.74 -0.57
N LEU A 51 5.17 1.54 -1.33
CA LEU A 51 5.63 2.80 -1.89
C LEU A 51 6.00 3.80 -0.79
N SER A 52 5.16 3.96 0.23
CA SER A 52 5.46 4.85 1.38
C SER A 52 6.70 4.39 2.14
N ARG A 53 6.87 3.07 2.30
CA ARG A 53 8.07 2.51 2.91
C ARG A 53 9.32 2.87 2.10
N ASP A 54 9.35 2.55 0.80
CA ASP A 54 10.48 2.84 -0.10
C ASP A 54 10.78 4.34 -0.13
N ALA A 55 9.74 5.18 -0.21
CA ALA A 55 9.84 6.64 -0.16
C ALA A 55 10.56 7.13 1.10
N GLY A 56 10.20 6.60 2.27
CA GLY A 56 10.90 6.97 3.50
C GLY A 56 12.20 6.21 3.77
N GLU A 57 12.65 5.33 2.87
CA GLU A 57 14.04 4.82 2.81
C GLU A 57 14.89 5.58 1.77
N GLY A 58 14.30 6.54 1.04
CA GLY A 58 14.97 7.37 0.03
C GLY A 58 14.74 6.93 -1.42
N HIS A 59 13.93 5.91 -1.66
CA HIS A 59 13.56 5.47 -3.01
C HIS A 59 12.37 6.28 -3.54
N VAL A 60 12.55 6.94 -4.67
CA VAL A 60 11.50 7.80 -5.27
C VAL A 60 10.37 7.00 -5.94
N CYS A 61 10.62 5.75 -6.31
CA CYS A 61 9.67 4.93 -7.05
C CYS A 61 9.71 3.46 -6.64
N LEU A 62 8.54 2.81 -6.69
CA LEU A 62 8.37 1.38 -6.52
C LEU A 62 8.15 0.70 -7.90
N PRO A 63 9.08 -0.12 -8.39
CA PRO A 63 8.87 -0.89 -9.63
C PRO A 63 7.82 -1.99 -9.46
N LEU A 64 6.99 -2.25 -10.48
CA LEU A 64 5.92 -3.26 -10.42
C LEU A 64 6.48 -4.69 -10.37
N SER A 65 7.68 -4.93 -10.90
CA SER A 65 8.38 -6.21 -10.71
C SER A 65 8.50 -6.60 -9.22
N ARG A 66 8.67 -5.62 -8.30
CA ARG A 66 8.73 -5.92 -6.85
C ARG A 66 7.39 -6.31 -6.27
N LEU A 67 6.29 -5.79 -6.82
CA LEU A 67 4.91 -6.13 -6.45
C LEU A 67 4.51 -7.50 -6.98
N SER A 68 4.87 -7.78 -8.24
CA SER A 68 4.63 -9.06 -8.92
C SER A 68 5.44 -10.22 -8.34
N GLY A 69 6.43 -9.93 -7.48
CA GLY A 69 7.31 -10.94 -6.91
C GLY A 69 8.51 -11.30 -7.79
N ASP A 70 8.59 -10.73 -9.00
CA ASP A 70 9.66 -10.92 -9.98
C ASP A 70 11.00 -10.36 -9.48
N GLU A 71 10.95 -9.20 -8.82
CA GLU A 71 12.08 -8.65 -8.07
C GLU A 71 11.97 -9.02 -6.59
N ALA A 72 13.01 -9.67 -6.06
CA ALA A 72 13.08 -10.04 -4.66
C ALA A 72 13.25 -8.78 -3.78
N LEU A 73 12.19 -8.41 -3.07
CA LEU A 73 12.32 -7.54 -1.92
C LEU A 73 13.14 -8.28 -0.85
N SER A 74 14.33 -7.75 -0.54
CA SER A 74 15.22 -8.40 0.41
C SER A 74 14.71 -8.32 1.85
N GLY A 75 14.92 -9.41 2.58
CA GLY A 75 14.64 -9.55 4.01
C GLY A 75 13.18 -9.25 4.33
N LYS A 76 13.00 -8.36 5.31
CA LYS A 76 11.73 -8.06 5.96
C LYS A 76 10.65 -7.53 5.00
N ALA A 77 11.05 -6.91 3.89
CA ALA A 77 10.17 -6.35 2.87
C ALA A 77 9.46 -7.43 2.04
N GLY A 78 10.17 -8.51 1.71
CA GLY A 78 9.63 -9.63 0.94
C GLY A 78 8.56 -10.38 1.73
N GLU A 79 8.78 -10.60 3.02
CA GLU A 79 7.81 -11.25 3.91
C GLU A 79 6.50 -10.46 4.03
N ILE A 80 6.58 -9.13 4.11
CA ILE A 80 5.41 -8.24 4.18
C ILE A 80 4.62 -8.33 2.89
N ARG A 81 5.31 -8.20 1.77
CA ARG A 81 4.70 -8.31 0.44
C ARG A 81 3.99 -9.64 0.33
N ASP A 82 4.68 -10.75 0.54
CA ASP A 82 4.12 -12.08 0.37
C ASP A 82 2.85 -12.29 1.21
N ARG A 83 2.90 -11.89 2.48
CA ARG A 83 1.76 -11.98 3.39
C ARG A 83 0.57 -11.13 2.93
N LEU A 84 0.82 -9.87 2.60
CA LEU A 84 -0.23 -8.98 2.12
C LEU A 84 -0.74 -9.38 0.72
N LEU A 85 0.11 -9.96 -0.10
CA LEU A 85 -0.22 -10.43 -1.44
C LEU A 85 -1.10 -11.69 -1.37
N ALA A 86 -0.80 -12.59 -0.44
CA ALA A 86 -1.64 -13.74 -0.12
C ALA A 86 -3.03 -13.32 0.39
N GLU A 87 -3.12 -12.21 1.11
CA GLU A 87 -4.41 -11.62 1.52
C GLU A 87 -5.09 -10.85 0.39
N ALA A 88 -4.32 -10.24 -0.51
CA ALA A 88 -4.82 -9.42 -1.62
C ALA A 88 -5.19 -10.22 -2.87
N GLY A 89 -4.73 -11.47 -2.99
CA GLY A 89 -5.04 -12.37 -4.09
C GLY A 89 -4.10 -12.28 -5.30
N ALA A 90 -2.89 -11.74 -5.15
CA ALA A 90 -1.83 -11.70 -6.17
C ALA A 90 -2.32 -11.41 -7.61
N PRO A 91 -2.59 -10.14 -7.97
CA PRO A 91 -3.06 -9.82 -9.31
C PRO A 91 -2.02 -10.16 -10.38
N GLU A 92 -2.48 -10.75 -11.48
CA GLU A 92 -1.65 -11.02 -12.67
C GLU A 92 -1.28 -9.72 -13.40
N ASP A 93 -2.20 -8.75 -13.43
CA ASP A 93 -2.02 -7.46 -14.10
C ASP A 93 -2.05 -6.29 -13.09
N TRP A 94 -0.88 -6.00 -12.53
CA TRP A 94 -0.69 -4.86 -11.62
C TRP A 94 -1.01 -3.50 -12.27
N PRO A 95 -0.54 -3.18 -13.49
CA PRO A 95 -0.84 -1.90 -14.11
C PRO A 95 -2.34 -1.64 -14.22
N ALA A 96 -3.11 -2.60 -14.74
CA ALA A 96 -4.55 -2.44 -14.90
C ALA A 96 -5.27 -2.36 -13.55
N LEU A 97 -4.87 -3.18 -12.57
CA LEU A 97 -5.47 -3.12 -11.24
C LEU A 97 -5.21 -1.78 -10.56
N LEU A 98 -3.98 -1.26 -10.67
CA LEU A 98 -3.61 0.03 -10.10
C LEU A 98 -4.36 1.17 -10.80
N LEU A 99 -4.38 1.21 -12.13
CA LEU A 99 -5.09 2.24 -12.91
C LEU A 99 -6.62 2.16 -12.79
N ALA A 100 -7.18 1.03 -12.37
CA ALA A 100 -8.60 0.92 -12.04
C ALA A 100 -8.96 1.69 -10.75
N SER A 101 -7.97 1.99 -9.91
CA SER A 101 -8.14 2.78 -8.69
C SER A 101 -8.08 4.28 -8.97
N SER A 102 -8.97 5.04 -8.34
CA SER A 102 -8.89 6.51 -8.34
C SER A 102 -7.67 7.05 -7.59
N ALA A 103 -6.99 6.21 -6.81
CA ALA A 103 -5.77 6.56 -6.10
C ALA A 103 -4.54 6.58 -7.02
N VAL A 104 -4.62 6.04 -8.23
CA VAL A 104 -3.50 5.95 -9.18
C VAL A 104 -3.88 6.65 -10.48
N SER A 105 -2.96 7.46 -11.01
CA SER A 105 -3.09 8.07 -12.35
C SER A 105 -1.83 7.83 -13.16
N CYS A 106 -1.93 7.94 -14.50
CA CYS A 106 -0.77 7.97 -15.39
C CYS A 106 -0.05 9.35 -15.42
N GLY A 107 -0.41 10.27 -14.52
CA GLY A 107 0.13 11.64 -14.49
C GLY A 107 -0.75 12.67 -15.18
N ASP A 108 -1.87 12.24 -15.75
CA ASP A 108 -2.86 13.10 -16.41
C ASP A 108 -3.83 13.74 -15.39
N ALA A 109 -4.06 13.08 -14.24
CA ALA A 109 -4.97 13.53 -13.19
C ALA A 109 -4.26 13.65 -11.83
N PRO A 110 -4.75 14.53 -10.93
CA PRO A 110 -4.22 14.65 -9.58
C PRO A 110 -4.60 13.41 -8.74
N ALA A 111 -3.72 12.41 -8.73
CA ALA A 111 -3.84 11.21 -7.90
C ALA A 111 -2.68 11.11 -6.88
N PRO A 112 -2.90 10.49 -5.71
CA PRO A 112 -1.86 10.33 -4.68
C PRO A 112 -0.70 9.44 -5.14
N MET A 113 -0.94 8.55 -6.10
CA MET A 113 0.09 7.72 -6.73
C MET A 113 0.09 7.93 -8.24
N ILE A 114 1.28 7.92 -8.84
CA ILE A 114 1.44 8.08 -10.29
C ILE A 114 2.10 6.83 -10.84
N LEU A 115 1.44 6.14 -11.77
CA LEU A 115 2.01 5.02 -12.50
C LEU A 115 2.61 5.53 -13.81
N CYS A 116 3.93 5.45 -13.93
CA CYS A 116 4.66 5.81 -15.15
C CYS A 116 5.43 4.59 -15.67
N GLY A 117 4.94 4.00 -16.76
CA GLY A 117 5.45 2.72 -17.26
C GLY A 117 5.28 1.61 -16.24
N ASP A 118 6.38 0.98 -15.83
CA ASP A 118 6.41 -0.09 -14.81
C ASP A 118 6.78 0.43 -13.41
N ARG A 119 6.65 1.74 -13.15
CA ARG A 119 7.09 2.33 -11.88
C ARG A 119 5.97 3.16 -11.27
N LEU A 120 5.70 2.89 -10.00
CA LEU A 120 4.76 3.64 -9.18
C LEU A 120 5.52 4.71 -8.39
N TYR A 121 5.04 5.95 -8.45
CA TYR A 121 5.63 7.11 -7.81
C TYR A 121 4.67 7.69 -6.79
N LEU A 122 5.21 8.26 -5.72
CA LEU A 122 4.43 9.00 -4.75
C LEU A 122 4.20 10.42 -5.26
N ASN A 123 2.95 10.89 -5.23
CA ASN A 123 2.65 12.29 -5.52
C ASN A 123 2.48 13.08 -4.21
N PRO A 124 3.50 13.84 -3.77
CA PRO A 124 3.46 14.53 -2.47
C PRO A 124 2.40 15.65 -2.42
N ASP A 125 1.99 16.22 -3.56
CA ASP A 125 1.04 17.33 -3.59
C ASP A 125 -0.40 16.89 -3.24
N VAL A 126 -0.79 15.70 -3.71
CA VAL A 126 -2.14 15.15 -3.50
C VAL A 126 -2.25 14.38 -2.18
N ALA A 127 -1.17 13.74 -1.72
CA ALA A 127 -1.13 13.09 -0.41
C ALA A 127 -1.47 14.04 0.74
N GLN A 128 -1.09 15.32 0.64
CA GLN A 128 -1.41 16.36 1.62
C GLN A 128 -2.87 16.85 1.53
N ARG A 129 -3.53 16.69 0.38
CA ARG A 129 -4.96 17.04 0.21
C ARG A 129 -5.89 15.94 0.73
N ALA A 130 -5.49 14.67 0.65
CA ALA A 130 -6.25 13.56 1.23
C ALA A 130 -6.28 13.58 2.77
N ASP A 131 -5.25 14.17 3.42
CA ASP A 131 -5.23 14.46 4.86
C ASP A 131 -6.22 15.59 5.26
N ARG A 132 -6.52 16.49 4.32
CA ARG A 132 -7.57 17.49 4.51
C ARG A 132 -8.93 16.84 4.29
N ARG A 133 -9.49 16.28 5.37
CA ARG A 133 -10.95 16.03 5.48
C ARG A 133 -11.69 17.19 4.82
N PRO A 134 -12.73 16.93 4.00
CA PRO A 134 -13.62 18.01 3.60
C PRO A 134 -14.19 18.58 4.90
N LEU A 135 -13.78 19.81 5.24
CA LEU A 135 -14.53 20.64 6.14
C LEU A 135 -15.85 20.87 5.40
N LEU A 136 -16.84 20.02 5.67
CA LEU A 136 -18.22 20.30 5.34
C LEU A 136 -18.51 21.68 5.95
N GLN A 137 -18.67 22.69 5.09
CA GLN A 137 -19.40 23.89 5.43
C GLN A 137 -20.89 23.60 5.33
#